data_AF-A0A8H4XRF1-F1
#
_entry.id   AF-A0A8H4XRF1-F1
#
_cell.length_a   1.000
_cell.length_b   1.000
_cell.length_c   1.000
_cell.angle_alpha   90.00
_cell.angle_beta   90.00
_cell.angle_gamma   90.00
#
_symmetry.space_group_name_H-M   'P 1'
#
loop_
_entity.id
_entity.type
_entity.pdbx_description
1 polymer ?
#
loop_
_entity_poly.entity_id
_entity_poly.type
_entity_poly.pdbx_seq_one_letter_code
_entity_poly.pdbx_strand_id
1 'polypeptide(L)'
;MILMTIILFVIGFLDFGRNNTGVVWAQASLMDIWTFIYQTTVGPICFVIISEISATRLRGRTIAIATAVQAAANIVFTVVLPYMLNSDEGDWRGKAGFLFGAISFACYGWCYFRLPESKNRTFEELDILFERKVPP
;
A
#
# COMPACT_ATOMS: atom_id res chain seq x y z
N MET A 1 2.25 -0.45 8.17
CA MET A 1 1.67 0.66 7.37
C MET A 1 2.03 2.03 7.94
N ILE A 2 1.82 2.31 9.24
CA ILE A 2 2.17 3.63 9.86
C ILE A 2 3.61 4.09 9.53
N LEU A 3 4.61 3.22 9.73
CA LEU A 3 6.01 3.54 9.43
C LEU A 3 6.22 3.94 7.95
N MET A 4 5.52 3.28 7.03
CA MET A 4 5.61 3.55 5.60
C MET A 4 4.97 4.89 5.24
N THR A 5 3.83 5.19 5.85
CA THR A 5 3.15 6.47 5.69
C THR A 5 4.04 7.61 6.18
N ILE A 6 4.70 7.45 7.34
CA ILE A 6 5.64 8.44 7.88
C ILE A 6 6.80 8.67 6.90
N ILE A 7 7.41 7.62 6.36
CA ILE A 7 8.51 7.76 5.39
C ILE A 7 8.07 8.49 4.12
N LEU A 8 6.87 8.22 3.60
CA LEU A 8 6.31 8.92 2.43
C LEU A 8 6.04 10.40 2.69
N PHE A 9 5.55 10.75 3.88
CA PHE A 9 5.40 12.15 4.28
C PHE A 9 6.76 12.85 4.44
N VAL A 10 7.76 12.18 5.01
CA VAL A 10 9.13 12.73 5.13
C VAL A 10 9.74 12.98 3.75
N ILE A 11 9.58 12.07 2.80
CA ILE A 11 9.98 12.25 1.40
C ILE A 11 9.28 13.48 0.79
N GLY A 12 7.97 13.64 1.04
CA GLY A 12 7.21 14.80 0.58
C GLY A 12 7.72 16.13 1.17
N PHE A 13 8.03 16.17 2.46
CA PHE A 13 8.58 17.36 3.11
C PHE A 13 10.01 17.69 2.66
N LEU A 14 10.84 16.68 2.35
CA LEU A 14 12.20 16.89 1.83
C LEU A 14 12.22 17.63 0.48
N ASP A 15 11.18 17.48 -0.34
CA ASP A 15 11.11 18.13 -1.66
C ASP A 15 11.00 19.67 -1.58
N PHE A 16 10.65 20.25 -0.41
CA PHE A 16 10.66 21.70 -0.22
C PHE A 16 12.08 22.29 -0.05
N GLY A 17 13.08 21.48 0.33
CA GLY A 17 14.47 21.90 0.61
C GLY A 17 15.45 21.70 -0.56
N ARG A 18 14.94 21.65 -1.78
CA ARG A 18 15.54 21.01 -2.97
C ARG A 18 16.85 21.60 -3.51
N ASN A 19 17.28 22.78 -3.07
CA ASN A 19 18.47 23.43 -3.63
C ASN A 19 19.80 22.74 -3.28
N ASN A 20 19.80 21.67 -2.48
CA ASN A 20 21.00 20.94 -2.09
C ASN A 20 21.03 19.53 -2.66
N THR A 21 22.13 19.15 -3.31
CA THR A 21 22.39 17.81 -3.83
C THR A 21 22.22 16.73 -2.76
N GLY A 22 22.56 17.04 -1.50
CA GLY A 22 22.40 16.13 -0.36
C GLY A 22 20.94 15.72 -0.07
N VAL A 23 19.98 16.59 -0.37
CA VAL A 23 18.54 16.30 -0.18
C VAL A 23 18.05 15.28 -1.20
N VAL A 24 18.57 15.33 -2.44
CA VAL A 24 18.23 14.36 -3.49
C VAL A 24 18.73 12.96 -3.13
N TRP A 25 19.97 12.84 -2.63
CA TRP A 25 20.52 11.56 -2.16
C TRP A 25 19.78 11.01 -0.94
N ALA A 26 19.38 11.87 -0.01
CA ALA A 26 18.56 11.49 1.13
C ALA A 26 17.16 11.01 0.69
N GLN A 27 16.56 11.64 -0.31
CA GLN A 27 15.27 11.22 -0.86
C GLN A 27 15.35 9.83 -1.53
N ALA A 28 16.40 9.58 -2.30
CA ALA A 28 16.61 8.29 -2.96
C ALA A 28 16.79 7.15 -1.94
N SER A 29 17.64 7.34 -0.93
CA SER A 29 17.86 6.31 0.10
C SER A 29 16.61 6.03 0.93
N LEU A 30 15.80 7.06 1.22
CA LEU A 30 14.50 6.87 1.88
C LEU A 30 13.50 6.10 1.03
N MET A 31 13.50 6.29 -0.30
CA MET A 31 12.67 5.50 -1.22
C MET A 31 13.07 4.03 -1.25
N ASP A 32 14.38 3.73 -1.19
CA ASP A 32 14.86 2.35 -1.12
C ASP A 32 14.46 1.68 0.20
N ILE A 33 14.63 2.37 1.33
CA ILE A 33 14.20 1.88 2.66
C ILE A 33 12.69 1.63 2.68
N TRP A 34 11.90 2.55 2.11
CA TRP A 34 10.46 2.37 1.98
C TRP A 34 10.12 1.13 1.16
N THR A 35 10.77 0.93 0.01
CA THR A 35 10.56 -0.23 -0.87
C THR A 35 10.93 -1.53 -0.16
N PHE A 36 12.02 -1.54 0.60
CA PHE A 36 12.42 -2.70 1.39
C PHE A 36 11.34 -3.08 2.43
N ILE A 37 10.88 -2.12 3.21
CA ILE A 37 9.81 -2.35 4.20
C ILE A 37 8.53 -2.83 3.51
N TYR A 38 8.21 -2.31 2.32
CA TYR A 38 7.02 -2.68 1.56
C TYR A 38 7.06 -4.16 1.19
N GLN A 39 8.19 -4.61 0.65
CA GLN A 39 8.36 -5.99 0.20
C GLN A 39 8.39 -6.99 1.36
N THR A 40 8.87 -6.60 2.55
CA THR A 40 8.86 -7.49 3.72
C THR A 40 7.50 -7.58 4.41
N THR A 41 6.69 -6.53 4.34
CA THR A 41 5.43 -6.46 5.09
C THR A 41 4.21 -6.55 4.18
N VAL A 42 3.84 -5.45 3.52
CA VAL A 42 2.58 -5.33 2.79
C VAL A 42 2.51 -6.28 1.61
N GLY A 43 3.62 -6.44 0.88
CA GLY A 43 3.73 -7.35 -0.27
C GLY A 43 3.20 -8.77 0.03
N PRO A 44 3.82 -9.52 0.93
CA PRO A 44 3.39 -10.88 1.25
C PRO A 44 2.08 -10.92 2.04
N ILE A 45 1.84 -9.98 2.96
CA ILE A 45 0.65 -9.98 3.82
C ILE A 45 -0.64 -9.88 3.00
N CYS A 46 -0.68 -9.06 1.94
CA CYS A 46 -1.86 -8.94 1.10
C CYS A 46 -2.28 -10.28 0.48
N PHE A 47 -1.33 -11.08 -0.02
CA PHE A 47 -1.63 -12.39 -0.59
C PHE A 47 -2.09 -13.40 0.47
N VAL A 48 -1.47 -13.36 1.66
CA VAL A 48 -1.88 -14.21 2.80
C VAL A 48 -3.33 -13.90 3.20
N ILE A 49 -3.68 -12.63 3.40
CA ILE A 49 -5.04 -12.21 3.76
C ILE A 49 -6.08 -12.67 2.74
N ILE A 50 -5.81 -12.51 1.44
CA ILE A 50 -6.74 -12.95 0.38
C ILE A 50 -6.97 -14.46 0.47
N SER A 51 -5.94 -15.24 0.81
CA SER A 51 -6.07 -16.68 1.01
C SER A 51 -6.76 -17.05 2.32
N GLU A 52 -6.56 -16.30 3.41
CA GLU A 52 -7.10 -16.61 4.73
C GLU A 52 -8.57 -16.25 4.88
N ILE A 53 -8.98 -15.10 4.35
CA ILE A 53 -10.35 -14.58 4.45
C ILE A 53 -11.29 -15.22 3.43
N SER A 54 -10.76 -15.81 2.36
CA SER A 54 -11.60 -16.40 1.33
C SER A 54 -12.14 -17.79 1.74
N ALA A 55 -13.46 -17.92 1.73
CA ALA A 55 -14.14 -19.20 1.90
C ALA A 55 -13.58 -20.24 0.91
N THR A 56 -13.33 -21.47 1.39
CA THR A 56 -12.61 -22.52 0.67
C THR A 56 -13.19 -22.81 -0.73
N ARG A 57 -14.51 -22.65 -0.88
CA ARG A 57 -15.25 -22.86 -2.14
C ARG A 57 -15.11 -21.70 -3.14
N LEU A 58 -14.86 -20.47 -2.69
CA LEU A 58 -14.74 -19.26 -3.52
C LEU A 58 -13.31 -18.71 -3.62
N ARG A 59 -12.34 -19.31 -2.94
CA ARG A 59 -10.93 -18.88 -2.93
C ARG A 59 -10.37 -18.64 -4.34
N GLY A 60 -10.59 -19.55 -5.28
CA GLY A 60 -10.11 -19.40 -6.66
C GLY A 60 -10.69 -18.17 -7.38
N ARG A 61 -11.99 -17.89 -7.21
CA ARG A 61 -12.64 -16.72 -7.83
C ARG A 61 -12.17 -15.41 -7.18
N THR A 62 -11.97 -15.43 -5.86
CA THR A 62 -11.51 -14.26 -5.09
C THR A 62 -10.10 -13.87 -5.49
N ILE A 63 -9.19 -14.85 -5.62
CA ILE A 63 -7.82 -14.62 -6.10
C ILE A 63 -7.85 -14.05 -7.52
N ALA A 64 -8.65 -14.63 -8.43
CA ALA A 64 -8.74 -14.13 -9.80
C ALA A 64 -9.19 -12.66 -9.88
N ILE A 65 -10.21 -12.28 -9.10
CA ILE A 65 -10.67 -10.88 -9.04
C ILE A 65 -9.59 -9.98 -8.44
N ALA A 66 -8.93 -10.40 -7.36
CA ALA A 66 -7.85 -9.63 -6.74
C ALA A 66 -6.69 -9.39 -7.71
N THR A 67 -6.27 -10.42 -8.47
CA THR A 67 -5.23 -10.28 -9.49
C THR A 67 -5.67 -9.37 -10.64
N ALA A 68 -6.93 -9.44 -11.07
CA ALA A 68 -7.45 -8.58 -12.13
C ALA A 68 -7.45 -7.10 -11.70
N VAL A 69 -7.89 -6.79 -10.47
CA VAL A 69 -7.85 -5.43 -9.91
C VAL A 69 -6.41 -4.94 -9.76
N GLN A 70 -5.51 -5.79 -9.27
CA GLN A 70 -4.08 -5.47 -9.17
C GLN A 70 -3.46 -5.16 -10.53
N ALA A 71 -3.80 -5.91 -11.57
CA ALA A 71 -3.33 -5.68 -12.93
C ALA A 71 -3.86 -4.35 -13.50
N ALA A 72 -5.15 -4.06 -13.31
CA ALA A 72 -5.75 -2.79 -13.72
C ALA A 72 -5.08 -1.59 -13.04
N ALA A 73 -4.84 -1.67 -11.72
CA ALA A 73 -4.13 -0.64 -10.98
C ALA A 73 -2.70 -0.45 -11.49
N ASN A 74 -1.97 -1.54 -11.79
CA ASN A 74 -0.63 -1.46 -12.35
C ASN A 74 -0.61 -0.74 -13.71
N ILE A 75 -1.58 -1.00 -14.59
CA ILE A 75 -1.69 -0.30 -15.88
C ILE A 75 -1.85 1.21 -15.66
N VAL A 76 -2.71 1.61 -14.72
CA VAL A 76 -2.88 3.03 -14.38
C VAL A 76 -1.57 3.64 -13.87
N PHE A 77 -0.87 2.98 -12.96
CA PHE A 77 0.41 3.48 -12.44
C PHE A 77 1.52 3.52 -13.49
N THR A 78 1.56 2.56 -14.43
CA THR A 78 2.52 2.59 -15.54
C THR A 78 2.35 3.82 -16.42
N VAL A 79 1.14 4.35 -16.57
CA VAL A 79 0.89 5.60 -17.29
C VAL A 79 1.12 6.81 -16.38
N VAL A 80 0.57 6.81 -15.17
CA VAL A 80 0.58 7.99 -14.29
C VAL A 80 1.98 8.30 -13.73
N LEU A 81 2.77 7.29 -13.34
CA LEU A 81 4.10 7.49 -12.75
C LEU A 81 5.08 8.24 -13.66
N PRO A 82 5.28 7.88 -14.94
CA PRO A 82 6.17 8.63 -15.81
C PRO A 82 5.68 10.07 -16.02
N TYR A 83 4.36 10.30 -16.15
CA TYR A 83 3.80 11.65 -16.23
C TYR A 83 4.05 12.48 -14.95
N MET A 84 3.97 11.86 -13.77
CA MET A 84 4.24 12.54 -12.49
C MET A 84 5.72 12.87 -12.27
N LEU A 85 6.63 12.06 -12.83
CA LEU A 85 8.08 12.19 -12.66
C LEU A 85 8.75 13.01 -13.77
N ASN A 86 8.10 13.17 -14.93
CA ASN A 86 8.65 13.95 -16.03
C ASN A 86 8.70 15.44 -15.71
N SER A 87 9.83 16.07 -16.04
CA SER A 87 10.11 17.47 -15.71
C SER A 87 9.40 18.48 -16.63
N ASP A 88 8.86 18.03 -17.78
CA ASP A 88 8.25 18.90 -18.80
C ASP A 88 6.73 19.05 -18.71
N GLU A 89 6.02 18.19 -17.97
CA GLU A 89 4.54 18.17 -17.97
C GLU A 89 3.94 18.26 -16.57
N GLY A 90 4.34 17.37 -15.65
CA GLY A 90 3.73 17.25 -14.33
C GLY A 90 4.54 17.88 -13.19
N ASP A 91 5.86 17.70 -13.19
CA ASP A 91 6.81 18.18 -12.15
C ASP A 91 6.37 17.93 -10.69
N TRP A 92 5.66 16.82 -10.44
CA TRP A 92 5.20 16.43 -9.10
C TRP A 92 6.24 15.63 -8.31
N ARG A 93 7.33 15.19 -8.92
CA ARG A 93 8.57 14.64 -8.33
C ARG A 93 8.44 14.17 -6.88
N GLY A 94 8.93 14.93 -5.90
CA GLY A 94 8.85 14.54 -4.47
C GLY A 94 7.47 14.77 -3.85
N LYS A 95 6.66 15.71 -4.38
CA LYS A 95 5.25 15.90 -4.00
C LYS A 95 4.37 14.68 -4.25
N ALA A 96 4.75 13.78 -5.16
CA ALA A 96 4.11 12.48 -5.32
C ALA A 96 4.05 11.70 -4.00
N GLY A 97 5.05 11.88 -3.12
CA GLY A 97 5.10 11.30 -1.78
C GLY A 97 3.91 11.69 -0.89
N PHE A 98 3.36 12.90 -1.03
CA PHE A 98 2.15 13.31 -0.30
C PHE A 98 0.90 12.56 -0.79
N LEU A 99 0.80 12.31 -2.09
CA LEU A 99 -0.36 11.64 -2.67
C LEU A 99 -0.37 10.15 -2.34
N PHE A 100 0.78 9.50 -2.49
CA PHE A 100 0.96 8.11 -2.05
C PHE A 100 0.88 7.96 -0.53
N GLY A 101 1.39 8.95 0.22
CA GLY A 101 1.25 9.02 1.67
C GLY A 101 -0.20 9.12 2.12
N ALA A 102 -1.00 9.97 1.47
CA ALA A 102 -2.43 10.13 1.75
C ALA A 102 -3.23 8.86 1.41
N ILE A 103 -2.96 8.23 0.26
CA ILE A 103 -3.59 6.95 -0.11
C ILE A 103 -3.20 5.85 0.90
N SER A 104 -1.93 5.80 1.30
CA SER A 104 -1.44 4.83 2.29
C SER A 104 -2.12 5.03 3.65
N PHE A 105 -2.31 6.28 4.08
CA PHE A 105 -3.01 6.61 5.32
C PHE A 105 -4.49 6.24 5.27
N ALA A 106 -5.17 6.54 4.16
CA ALA A 106 -6.57 6.16 3.97
C ALA A 106 -6.74 4.62 3.96
N CYS A 107 -5.83 3.91 3.31
CA CYS A 107 -5.80 2.45 3.31
C CYS A 107 -5.53 1.88 4.71
N TYR A 108 -4.62 2.50 5.48
CA TYR A 108 -4.42 2.15 6.89
C TYR A 108 -5.69 2.34 7.72
N GLY A 109 -6.39 3.47 7.56
CA GLY A 109 -7.67 3.71 8.22
C GLY A 109 -8.70 2.65 7.87
N TRP A 110 -8.81 2.28 6.59
CA TRP A 110 -9.69 1.20 6.16
C TRP A 110 -9.33 -0.15 6.80
N CYS A 111 -8.05 -0.53 6.79
CA CYS A 111 -7.59 -1.75 7.43
C CYS A 111 -7.89 -1.74 8.94
N TYR A 112 -7.70 -0.61 9.61
CA TYR A 112 -7.98 -0.50 11.04
C TYR A 112 -9.46 -0.72 11.40
N PHE A 113 -10.39 -0.21 10.57
CA PHE A 113 -11.83 -0.32 10.86
C PHE A 113 -12.50 -1.58 10.29
N ARG A 114 -11.94 -2.20 9.25
CA ARG A 114 -12.60 -3.29 8.52
C ARG A 114 -11.83 -4.59 8.43
N LEU A 115 -10.54 -4.62 8.77
CA LEU A 115 -9.75 -5.85 8.71
C LEU A 115 -9.76 -6.53 10.09
N PRO A 116 -10.54 -7.62 10.28
CA PRO A 116 -10.46 -8.40 11.50
C PRO A 116 -9.08 -9.08 11.57
N GLU A 117 -8.45 -9.05 12.74
CA GLU A 117 -7.16 -9.68 12.98
C GLU A 117 -7.27 -11.21 12.81
N SER A 118 -6.73 -11.76 11.71
CA SER A 118 -6.76 -13.20 11.42
C SER A 118 -5.74 -14.01 12.22
N LYS A 119 -4.84 -13.34 12.96
CA LYS A 119 -3.73 -13.98 13.66
C LYS A 119 -4.22 -14.93 14.76
N ASN A 120 -3.77 -16.18 14.71
CA ASN A 120 -4.08 -17.27 15.65
C ASN A 120 -5.56 -17.72 15.70
N ARG A 121 -6.36 -17.49 14.65
CA ARG A 121 -7.73 -18.04 14.56
C ARG A 121 -7.84 -19.08 13.47
N THR A 122 -8.63 -20.12 13.74
CA THR A 122 -8.93 -21.15 12.75
C THR A 122 -9.86 -20.60 11.66
N PHE A 123 -9.82 -21.19 10.46
CA PHE A 123 -10.69 -20.77 9.33
C PHE A 123 -12.18 -20.79 9.71
N GLU A 124 -12.59 -21.75 10.53
CA GLU A 124 -13.97 -21.90 11.00
C GLU A 124 -14.37 -20.79 11.98
N GLU A 125 -13.46 -20.37 12.87
CA GLU A 125 -13.70 -19.23 13.77
C GLU A 125 -13.78 -17.90 13.02
N LEU A 126 -12.97 -17.73 11.97
CA LEU A 126 -13.02 -16.58 11.07
C LEU A 126 -14.35 -16.50 10.31
N ASP A 127 -14.83 -17.62 9.76
CA ASP A 127 -16.14 -17.67 9.11
C ASP A 127 -17.27 -17.31 10.09
N ILE A 128 -17.23 -17.81 11.34
CA ILE A 128 -18.21 -17.46 12.38
C ILE A 128 -18.14 -15.98 12.78
N LEU A 129 -16.94 -15.38 12.83
CA LEU A 129 -16.76 -13.95 13.13
C LEU A 129 -17.32 -13.06 12.01
N PHE A 130 -17.08 -13.43 10.75
CA PHE A 130 -17.65 -12.76 9.58
C PHE A 130 -19.17 -12.90 9.53
N GLU A 131 -19.70 -14.08 9.83
CA GLU A 131 -21.15 -14.35 9.87
C GLU A 131 -21.85 -13.56 10.98
N ARG A 132 -21.20 -13.44 12.15
CA ARG A 132 -21.71 -12.65 13.29
C ARG A 132 -21.49 -11.15 13.16
N LYS A 133 -20.88 -10.66 12.06
CA LYS A 133 -20.54 -9.25 11.83
C LYS A 133 -19.85 -8.59 13.02
N VAL A 134 -19.02 -9.35 13.73
CA VAL A 134 -18.36 -8.81 14.92
C VAL A 134 -17.39 -7.72 14.45
N PRO A 135 -17.52 -6.47 14.94
CA PRO A 135 -16.56 -5.44 14.62
C PRO A 135 -15.16 -5.85 15.13
N PRO A 136 -14.08 -5.35 14.48
CA PRO A 136 -12.72 -5.69 14.85
C PRO A 136 -12.36 -5.33 16.30
#